data_AF-A0AB37UDC3-F1
#
_entry.id   AF-A0AB37UDC3-F1
#
_cell.length_a   1.000
_cell.length_b   1.000
_cell.length_c   1.000
_cell.angle_alpha   90.00
_cell.angle_beta   90.00
_cell.angle_gamma   90.00
#
_symmetry.space_group_name_H-M   'P 1'
#
loop_
_entity.id
_entity.type
_entity.pdbx_description
1 polymer ?
#
loop_
_entity_poly.entity_id
_entity_poly.type
_entity_poly.pdbx_seq_one_letter_code
_entity_poly.pdbx_strand_id
1 'polypeptide(L)'
;MTNFDSDYTGRLRRYLESDPDNLFQEAYIENYPEANFAFIAIQVLDRRTWQQISDSLDGIPVPTLGKFYYRWVRQFAPQIRAYLDNSNLDNDPLNNGSF
;
A
#
# COMPACT_ATOMS: atom_id res chain seq x y z
N MET A 1 -13.20 11.63 18.99
CA MET A 1 -13.01 10.77 17.80
C MET A 1 -11.70 10.04 17.96
N THR A 2 -11.73 8.72 17.95
CA THR A 2 -10.64 7.81 18.34
C THR A 2 -9.44 7.90 17.39
N ASN A 3 -8.26 8.23 17.93
CA ASN A 3 -6.93 8.35 17.29
C ASN A 3 -6.33 6.99 16.84
N PHE A 4 -7.15 6.00 16.46
CA PHE A 4 -6.65 4.68 16.04
C PHE A 4 -6.33 4.61 14.53
N ASP A 5 -6.98 5.43 13.69
CA ASP A 5 -6.73 5.45 12.24
C ASP A 5 -5.35 5.99 11.85
N SER A 6 -4.73 6.85 12.68
CA SER A 6 -3.48 7.53 12.31
C SER A 6 -2.24 6.63 12.40
N ASP A 7 -2.21 5.67 13.33
CA ASP A 7 -1.04 4.83 13.55
C ASP A 7 -1.01 3.62 12.58
N TYR A 8 -2.13 2.91 12.42
CA TYR A 8 -2.23 1.80 11.47
C TYR A 8 -2.03 2.26 10.02
N THR A 9 -2.67 3.36 9.62
CA THR A 9 -2.50 3.92 8.28
C THR A 9 -1.07 4.40 8.05
N GLY A 10 -0.44 5.02 9.06
CA GLY A 10 0.95 5.47 9.00
C GLY A 10 1.93 4.31 8.85
N ARG A 11 1.76 3.23 9.62
CA ARG A 11 2.57 2.00 9.53
C ARG A 11 2.40 1.29 8.20
N LEU A 12 1.15 1.14 7.76
CA LEU A 12 0.85 0.54 6.46
C LEU A 12 1.49 1.35 5.33
N ARG A 13 1.40 2.68 5.37
CA ARG A 13 2.09 3.54 4.40
C ARG A 13 3.59 3.30 4.41
N ARG A 14 4.26 3.34 5.58
CA ARG A 14 5.70 3.09 5.67
C ARG A 14 6.08 1.73 5.12
N TYR A 15 5.31 0.70 5.43
CA TYR A 15 5.53 -0.66 4.93
C TYR A 15 5.44 -0.73 3.40
N LEU A 16 4.44 -0.07 2.81
CA LEU A 16 4.28 0.03 1.35
C LEU A 16 5.41 0.84 0.70
N GLU A 17 5.86 1.93 1.34
CA GLU A 17 6.93 2.80 0.84
C GLU A 17 8.32 2.17 0.95
N SER A 18 8.61 1.48 2.06
CA SER A 18 9.90 0.84 2.30
C SER A 18 10.08 -0.47 1.55
N ASP A 19 8.97 -1.13 1.19
CA ASP A 19 8.90 -2.45 0.55
C ASP A 19 10.06 -3.38 0.98
N PRO A 20 10.19 -3.65 2.29
CA PRO A 20 11.45 -4.14 2.88
C PRO A 20 11.85 -5.52 2.35
N ASP A 21 10.87 -6.27 1.86
CA ASP A 21 11.02 -7.63 1.33
C ASP A 21 10.91 -7.66 -0.22
N ASN A 22 10.91 -6.51 -0.89
CA ASN A 22 10.63 -6.35 -2.33
C ASN A 22 9.35 -7.09 -2.79
N LEU A 23 8.33 -7.15 -1.92
CA LEU A 23 7.11 -7.92 -2.14
C LEU A 23 6.22 -7.27 -3.20
N PHE A 24 6.27 -5.95 -3.32
CA PHE A 24 5.33 -5.20 -4.14
C PHE A 24 5.90 -4.83 -5.52
N GLN A 25 7.23 -4.90 -5.70
CA GLN A 25 7.90 -4.49 -6.94
C GLN A 25 7.48 -5.30 -8.17
N GLU A 26 7.18 -6.59 -8.01
CA GLU A 26 6.73 -7.45 -9.12
C GLU A 26 5.22 -7.35 -9.38
N ALA A 27 4.47 -6.73 -8.46
CA ALA A 27 3.04 -6.55 -8.58
C ALA A 27 2.72 -5.25 -9.29
N TYR A 28 2.74 -5.25 -10.63
CA TYR A 28 2.37 -4.10 -11.47
C TYR A 28 1.42 -4.46 -12.61
N ILE A 29 0.71 -3.46 -13.13
CA ILE A 29 -0.15 -3.62 -14.31
C ILE A 29 0.74 -3.77 -15.53
N GLU A 30 0.46 -4.75 -16.38
CA GLU A 30 1.27 -5.07 -17.56
C GLU A 30 1.54 -3.81 -18.42
N ASN A 31 2.82 -3.57 -18.73
CA ASN A 31 3.36 -2.38 -19.43
C ASN A 31 3.35 -1.06 -18.63
N TYR A 32 2.92 -1.06 -17.37
CA TYR A 32 2.87 0.11 -16.48
C TYR A 32 3.55 -0.22 -15.13
N PRO A 33 4.89 -0.33 -15.07
CA PRO A 33 5.60 -0.65 -13.83
C PRO A 33 5.37 0.38 -12.70
N GLU A 34 5.07 1.64 -13.05
CA GLU A 34 4.68 2.69 -12.13
C GLU A 34 3.29 2.48 -11.52
N ALA A 35 2.42 1.72 -12.20
CA ALA A 35 1.11 1.29 -11.69
C ALA A 35 1.22 0.01 -10.84
N ASN A 36 2.16 0.00 -9.89
CA ASN A 36 2.35 -1.11 -8.97
C ASN A 36 1.39 -1.08 -7.78
N PHE A 37 1.31 -2.19 -7.06
CA PHE A 37 0.41 -2.35 -5.91
C PHE A 37 0.67 -1.30 -4.83
N ALA A 38 1.92 -1.06 -4.45
CA ALA A 38 2.27 -0.11 -3.40
C ALA A 38 1.82 1.31 -3.76
N PHE A 39 2.09 1.75 -4.99
CA PHE A 39 1.65 3.06 -5.49
C PHE A 39 0.13 3.21 -5.39
N ILE A 40 -0.63 2.27 -5.95
CA ILE A 40 -2.09 2.34 -5.96
C ILE A 40 -2.65 2.29 -4.53
N ALA A 41 -2.10 1.42 -3.67
CA ALA A 41 -2.52 1.32 -2.28
C ALA A 41 -2.29 2.63 -1.51
N ILE A 42 -1.15 3.31 -1.69
CA ILE A 42 -0.88 4.62 -1.08
C ILE A 42 -1.91 5.66 -1.54
N GLN A 43 -2.25 5.71 -2.83
CA GLN A 43 -3.28 6.63 -3.33
C GLN A 43 -4.66 6.36 -2.71
N VAL A 44 -5.00 5.09 -2.49
CA VAL A 44 -6.24 4.70 -1.80
C VAL A 44 -6.21 5.13 -0.32
N LEU A 45 -5.07 5.00 0.37
CA LEU A 45 -4.88 5.52 1.74
C LEU A 45 -5.01 7.04 1.81
N ASP A 46 -4.56 7.75 0.75
CA ASP A 46 -4.77 9.19 0.55
C ASP A 46 -6.21 9.57 0.17
N ARG A 47 -7.13 8.60 0.17
CA ARG A 47 -8.55 8.78 -0.17
C ARG A 47 -8.75 9.36 -1.58
N ARG A 48 -7.81 9.14 -2.50
CA ARG A 48 -8.01 9.48 -3.90
C ARG A 48 -9.08 8.59 -4.50
N THR A 49 -9.89 9.18 -5.37
CA THR A 49 -10.88 8.42 -6.14
C THR A 49 -10.19 7.58 -7.22
N TRP A 50 -10.82 6.49 -7.64
CA TRP A 50 -10.31 5.67 -8.75
C TRP A 50 -10.08 6.45 -10.04
N GLN A 51 -10.94 7.46 -10.31
CA GLN A 51 -10.78 8.32 -11.48
C GLN A 51 -9.49 9.15 -11.37
N GLN A 52 -9.22 9.76 -10.22
CA GLN A 52 -7.97 10.52 -10.01
C GLN A 52 -6.73 9.64 -10.13
N ILE A 53 -6.80 8.38 -9.70
CA ILE A 53 -5.71 7.41 -9.84
C ILE A 53 -5.49 7.07 -11.32
N SER A 54 -6.57 6.78 -12.05
CA SER A 54 -6.56 6.58 -13.51
C SER A 54 -5.91 7.76 -14.23
N ASP A 55 -6.34 8.98 -13.91
CA ASP A 55 -5.82 10.20 -14.54
C ASP A 55 -4.33 10.41 -14.24
N SER A 56 -3.83 9.96 -13.08
CA SER A 56 -2.40 10.03 -12.73
C SER A 56 -1.52 8.95 -13.37
N LEU A 57 -2.13 7.94 -13.99
CA LEU A 57 -1.47 6.78 -14.61
C LEU A 57 -1.86 6.70 -16.08
N ASP A 58 -1.74 7.80 -16.81
CA ASP A 58 -2.00 7.90 -18.27
C ASP A 58 -3.38 7.36 -18.71
N GLY A 59 -4.38 7.42 -17.83
CA GLY A 59 -5.74 6.99 -18.13
C GLY A 59 -5.97 5.48 -18.11
N ILE A 60 -5.17 4.70 -17.36
CA ILE A 60 -5.46 3.27 -17.15
C ILE A 60 -6.93 3.10 -16.71
N PRO A 61 -7.74 2.28 -17.40
CA PRO A 61 -9.15 2.17 -17.11
C PRO A 61 -9.43 1.82 -15.65
N VAL A 62 -10.35 2.54 -15.01
CA VAL A 62 -10.80 2.29 -13.62
C VAL A 62 -11.14 0.80 -13.36
N PRO A 63 -11.83 0.07 -14.27
CA PRO A 63 -12.06 -1.36 -14.06
C PRO A 63 -10.79 -2.19 -14.00
N THR A 64 -9.75 -1.83 -14.74
CA THR A 64 -8.44 -2.47 -14.73
C THR A 64 -7.75 -2.22 -13.40
N LEU A 65 -7.69 -0.95 -12.95
CA LEU A 65 -7.14 -0.57 -11.64
C LEU A 65 -7.83 -1.32 -10.50
N GLY A 66 -9.16 -1.34 -10.48
CA GLY A 66 -9.93 -2.00 -9.44
C GLY A 66 -9.68 -3.51 -9.40
N LYS A 67 -9.75 -4.19 -10.56
CA LYS A 67 -9.47 -5.64 -10.65
C LYS A 67 -8.06 -5.98 -10.18
N PHE A 68 -7.09 -5.20 -10.64
CA PHE A 68 -5.69 -5.34 -10.24
C PHE A 68 -5.53 -5.17 -8.73
N TYR A 69 -6.05 -4.06 -8.19
CA TYR A 69 -5.94 -3.74 -6.76
C TYR A 69 -6.56 -4.83 -5.88
N TYR A 70 -7.81 -5.23 -6.13
CA TYR A 70 -8.46 -6.25 -5.31
C TYR A 70 -7.80 -7.63 -5.40
N ARG A 71 -7.22 -8.00 -6.56
CA ARG A 71 -6.45 -9.23 -6.71
C ARG A 71 -5.24 -9.22 -5.78
N TRP A 72 -4.48 -8.13 -5.78
CA TRP A 72 -3.25 -8.03 -4.99
C TRP A 72 -3.50 -7.75 -3.51
N VAL A 73 -4.58 -7.04 -3.14
CA VAL A 73 -5.03 -6.95 -1.75
C VAL A 73 -5.24 -8.35 -1.17
N ARG A 74 -5.92 -9.25 -1.90
CA ARG A 74 -6.13 -10.63 -1.43
C ARG A 74 -4.82 -11.40 -1.30
N GLN A 75 -3.89 -11.19 -2.23
CA GLN A 75 -2.60 -11.86 -2.23
C GLN A 75 -1.71 -11.40 -1.07
N PHE A 76 -1.70 -10.10 -0.77
CA PHE A 76 -0.82 -9.48 0.22
C PHE A 76 -1.45 -9.31 1.60
N ALA A 77 -2.76 -9.51 1.75
CA ALA A 77 -3.45 -9.40 3.03
C ALA A 77 -2.79 -10.21 4.16
N PRO A 78 -2.32 -11.46 3.95
CA PRO A 78 -1.63 -12.21 5.00
C PRO A 78 -0.34 -11.53 5.47
N GLN A 79 0.49 -11.03 4.55
CA GLN A 79 1.77 -10.37 4.86
C GLN A 79 1.55 -9.01 5.52
N ILE A 80 0.63 -8.20 4.96
CA ILE A 80 0.25 -6.91 5.52
C ILE A 80 -0.29 -7.10 6.94
N ARG A 81 -1.17 -8.08 7.16
CA ARG A 81 -1.69 -8.38 8.48
C ARG A 81 -0.60 -8.85 9.44
N ALA A 82 0.27 -9.75 9.00
CA ALA A 82 1.39 -10.21 9.83
C ALA A 82 2.32 -9.05 10.23
N TYR A 83 2.60 -8.12 9.31
CA TYR A 83 3.38 -6.92 9.62
C TYR A 83 2.69 -6.05 10.66
N LEU A 84 1.40 -5.76 10.48
CA LEU A 84 0.62 -4.91 11.38
C LEU A 84 0.37 -5.55 12.76
N ASP A 85 0.23 -6.88 12.81
CA ASP A 85 0.01 -7.63 14.06
C ASP A 85 1.33 -7.84 14.84
N ASN A 86 2.47 -8.01 14.16
CA ASN A 86 3.79 -8.18 14.80
C ASN A 86 4.43 -6.87 15.26
N SER A 87 4.03 -5.74 14.67
CA SER A 87 4.43 -4.43 15.17
C SER A 87 3.56 -4.05 16.36
N ASN A 88 3.84 -4.62 17.54
CA ASN A 88 3.34 -4.08 18.81
C ASN A 88 3.73 -2.59 18.90
N LEU A 89 2.89 -1.77 19.54
CA LEU A 89 2.99 -0.30 19.55
C LEU A 89 4.38 0.26 19.93
N ASP A 90 5.22 -0.54 20.60
CA ASP A 90 6.56 -0.19 21.10
C ASP A 90 7.73 -0.80 20.31
N ASN A 91 7.50 -1.67 19.30
CA ASN A 91 8.55 -2.37 18.54
C ASN A 91 8.30 -2.28 17.02
N ASP A 92 8.22 -1.07 16.47
CA ASP A 92 8.21 -0.87 15.01
C ASP A 92 9.62 -1.19 14.44
N PRO A 93 9.79 -2.28 13.65
CA PRO A 93 11.10 -2.66 13.10
C PRO A 93 11.64 -1.66 12.08
N LEU A 94 10.81 -0.71 11.61
CA LEU A 94 11.23 0.40 10.76
C LEU A 94 11.55 1.67 11.55
N ASN A 95 11.26 1.70 12.86
CA ASN A 95 11.64 2.78 13.77
C ASN A 95 12.98 2.45 14.43
N ASN A 96 14.06 2.46 13.64
CA ASN A 96 15.41 2.46 14.20
C ASN A 96 15.65 3.82 14.84
N GLY A 97 15.31 3.93 16.14
CA GLY A 97 15.59 5.10 16.95
C GLY A 97 17.04 5.52 16.76
N SER A 98 17.24 6.67 16.10
CA SER A 98 18.48 7.41 16.18
C SER A 98 18.62 7.89 17.63
N PHE A 99 19.54 7.28 18.37
CA PHE A 99 20.22 7.91 19.50
C PHE A 99 21.63 8.28 19.05
#